data_AF-A0AAW6Y7Z3-F1
#
_entry.id   AF-A0AAW6Y7Z3-F1
#
_cell.length_a   1.000
_cell.length_b   1.000
_cell.length_c   1.000
_cell.angle_alpha   90.00
_cell.angle_beta   90.00
_cell.angle_gamma   90.00
#
_symmetry.space_group_name_H-M   'P 1'
#
loop_
_entity.id
_entity.type
_entity.pdbx_description
1 polymer ?
#
loop_
_entity_poly.entity_id
_entity_poly.type
_entity_poly.pdbx_seq_one_letter_code
_entity_poly.pdbx_strand_id
1 'polypeptide(L)'
;TADHYGISRTHLRRWIRAYQEGGIGALEHPQSKTMPQHRKNPFIADKPDHEKTQAELIEELCYMRAEVAYLKELKALSQKRTEKDKAKPSKH
;
A
#
# COMPACT_ATOMS: atom_id res chain seq x y z
N THR A 1 14.92 24.27 -13.98
CA THR A 1 15.60 24.55 -12.69
C THR A 1 14.69 24.09 -11.54
N ALA A 2 15.18 23.99 -10.30
CA ALA A 2 14.42 23.47 -9.15
C ALA A 2 13.00 24.06 -9.03
N ASP A 3 12.88 25.37 -9.26
CA ASP A 3 11.63 26.14 -9.17
C ASP A 3 10.63 25.76 -10.27
N HIS A 4 11.12 25.38 -11.47
CA HIS A 4 10.27 24.89 -12.58
C HIS A 4 9.58 23.56 -12.26
N TYR A 5 10.19 22.74 -11.42
CA TYR A 5 9.65 21.42 -11.04
C TYR A 5 8.94 21.46 -9.68
N GLY A 6 8.86 22.61 -9.02
CA GLY A 6 8.26 22.74 -7.69
C GLY A 6 9.03 22.00 -6.59
N ILE A 7 10.33 21.75 -6.78
CA ILE A 7 11.18 21.00 -5.84
C ILE A 7 12.12 21.97 -5.14
N SER A 8 12.34 21.77 -3.84
CA SER A 8 13.33 22.57 -3.11
C SER A 8 14.72 22.43 -3.71
N ARG A 9 15.41 23.56 -3.85
CA ARG A 9 16.83 23.65 -4.26
C ARG A 9 17.76 22.83 -3.36
N THR A 10 17.41 22.61 -2.09
CA THR A 10 18.19 21.76 -1.18
C THR A 10 18.02 20.28 -1.50
N HIS A 11 16.80 19.84 -1.79
CA HIS A 11 16.51 18.46 -2.22
C HIS A 11 17.17 18.13 -3.55
N LEU A 12 17.09 19.04 -4.53
CA LEU A 12 17.73 18.84 -5.83
C LEU A 12 19.26 18.67 -5.71
N ARG A 13 19.92 19.51 -4.90
CA ARG A 13 21.37 19.37 -4.66
C ARG A 13 21.74 18.05 -3.99
N ARG A 14 20.92 17.59 -3.04
CA ARG A 14 21.14 16.32 -2.36
C ARG A 14 21.06 15.14 -3.32
N TRP A 15 20.05 15.14 -4.20
CA TRP A 15 19.89 14.09 -5.22
C TRP A 15 21.01 14.10 -6.25
N ILE A 16 21.44 15.29 -6.71
CA ILE A 16 22.57 15.39 -7.65
C ILE A 16 23.83 14.76 -7.04
N ARG A 17 24.13 15.08 -5.78
CA ARG A 17 25.30 14.53 -5.09
C ARG A 17 25.21 13.01 -4.91
N ALA A 18 24.07 12.51 -4.44
CA ALA A 18 23.83 11.09 -4.30
C ALA A 18 24.01 10.33 -5.63
N TYR A 19 23.48 10.90 -6.71
CA TYR A 19 23.62 10.32 -8.05
C TYR A 19 25.06 10.30 -8.56
N GLN A 20 25.85 11.33 -8.27
CA GLN A 20 27.28 11.35 -8.62
C GLN A 20 28.08 10.31 -7.83
N GLU A 21 27.72 10.06 -6.57
CA GLU A 21 28.43 9.14 -5.68
C GLU A 21 28.04 7.65 -5.92
N GLY A 22 26.78 7.36 -6.27
CA GLY A 22 26.29 5.97 -6.37
C GLY A 22 25.26 5.71 -7.47
N GLY A 23 25.16 6.59 -8.46
CA GLY A 23 24.26 6.44 -9.61
C GLY A 23 22.78 6.37 -9.22
N ILE A 24 22.00 5.66 -10.04
CA ILE A 24 20.55 5.50 -9.81
C ILE A 24 20.27 4.77 -8.48
N GLY A 25 21.12 3.82 -8.08
CA GLY A 25 20.94 3.06 -6.84
C GLY A 25 20.99 3.92 -5.59
N ALA A 26 21.74 5.03 -5.59
CA ALA A 26 21.80 5.97 -4.47
C ALA A 26 20.57 6.89 -4.36
N LEU A 27 19.74 6.97 -5.40
CA LEU A 27 18.45 7.66 -5.37
C LEU A 27 17.31 6.75 -4.91
N GLU A 28 17.57 5.46 -4.76
CA GLU A 28 16.58 4.50 -4.31
C GLU A 28 16.26 4.72 -2.83
N HIS A 29 14.97 4.92 -2.53
CA HIS A 29 14.53 5.12 -1.16
C HIS A 29 14.61 3.79 -0.39
N PRO A 30 15.25 3.71 0.79
CA PRO A 30 15.40 2.45 1.54
C PRO A 30 14.07 1.76 1.86
N GLN A 31 12.98 2.53 2.00
CA GLN A 31 11.63 1.99 2.28
C GLN A 31 10.76 1.75 1.03
N SER A 32 11.24 2.00 -0.20
CA SER A 32 10.44 1.67 -1.40
C SER A 32 10.35 0.16 -1.65
N LYS A 33 11.27 -0.61 -1.05
CA LYS A 33 11.26 -2.07 -1.12
C LYS A 33 10.50 -2.62 0.07
N THR A 34 9.55 -3.50 -0.25
CA THR A 34 8.78 -4.36 0.66
C THR A 34 7.65 -3.66 1.41
N MET A 35 6.48 -3.58 0.75
CA MET A 35 5.30 -4.06 1.49
C MET A 35 5.60 -5.51 1.87
N PRO A 36 5.47 -5.90 3.15
CA PRO A 36 5.64 -7.30 3.52
C PRO A 36 4.76 -8.13 2.59
N GLN A 37 5.37 -9.08 1.88
CA GLN A 37 4.66 -10.04 1.05
C GLN A 37 3.50 -10.60 1.86
N HIS A 38 2.37 -10.79 1.18
CA HIS A 38 1.15 -11.36 1.75
C HIS A 38 1.52 -12.58 2.60
N ARG A 39 1.43 -12.44 3.93
CA ARG A 39 1.70 -13.56 4.82
C ARG A 39 0.68 -14.64 4.47
N LYS A 40 1.13 -15.90 4.44
CA LYS A 40 0.20 -17.02 4.34
C LYS A 40 -0.83 -16.88 5.46
N ASN A 41 -2.10 -17.00 5.12
CA ASN A 41 -3.16 -16.90 6.10
C ASN A 41 -3.09 -18.13 7.03
N PRO A 42 -2.89 -17.96 8.35
CA PRO A 42 -2.82 -19.10 9.28
C PRO A 42 -4.14 -19.88 9.36
N PHE A 43 -5.24 -19.29 8.92
CA PHE A 43 -6.57 -19.91 8.92
C PHE A 43 -6.86 -20.73 7.66
N ILE A 44 -6.01 -20.68 6.63
CA ILE A 44 -6.19 -21.49 5.41
C ILE A 44 -5.22 -22.66 5.45
N ALA A 45 -5.76 -23.87 5.46
CA ALA A 45 -4.95 -25.06 5.31
C ALA A 45 -4.57 -25.25 3.82
N ASP A 46 -3.29 -25.58 3.55
CA ASP A 46 -2.78 -25.96 2.22
C ASP A 46 -3.24 -27.38 1.80
N LYS A 47 -4.49 -27.75 2.12
CA LYS A 47 -5.11 -29.05 1.82
C LYS A 47 -6.35 -28.85 0.94
N PRO A 48 -6.72 -29.84 0.11
CA PRO A 48 -7.91 -29.74 -0.72
C PRO A 48 -9.18 -29.79 0.14
N ASP A 49 -10.24 -29.12 -0.30
CA ASP A 49 -11.46 -28.91 0.51
C ASP A 49 -12.15 -30.21 0.95
N HIS A 50 -12.01 -31.29 0.19
CA HIS A 50 -12.60 -32.59 0.52
C HIS A 50 -11.87 -33.33 1.65
N GLU A 51 -10.66 -32.91 2.01
CA GLU A 51 -9.90 -33.42 3.14
C GLU A 51 -10.03 -32.52 4.39
N LYS A 52 -10.60 -31.32 4.25
CA LYS A 52 -10.81 -30.40 5.37
C LYS A 52 -11.96 -30.87 6.24
N THR A 53 -11.77 -30.71 7.54
CA THR A 53 -12.86 -30.87 8.50
C THR A 53 -13.88 -29.75 8.34
N GLN A 54 -15.12 -30.01 8.76
CA GLN A 54 -16.17 -28.99 8.75
C GLN A 54 -15.78 -27.75 9.58
N ALA A 55 -15.03 -27.94 10.67
CA ALA A 55 -14.55 -26.84 11.51
C ALA A 55 -13.54 -25.94 10.77
N GLU A 56 -12.54 -26.53 10.10
CA GLU A 56 -11.56 -25.79 9.28
C GLU A 56 -12.26 -24.98 8.18
N LEU A 57 -13.24 -25.56 7.49
CA LEU A 57 -13.98 -24.86 6.43
C LEU A 57 -14.81 -23.67 6.98
N ILE A 58 -15.42 -23.84 8.16
CA ILE A 58 -16.16 -22.75 8.83
C ILE A 58 -15.20 -21.62 9.23
N GLU A 59 -14.01 -21.96 9.74
CA GLU A 59 -12.99 -21.00 10.14
C GLU A 59 -12.46 -20.21 8.94
N GLU A 60 -12.12 -20.90 7.85
CA GLU A 60 -11.73 -20.28 6.58
C GLU A 60 -12.81 -19.31 6.06
N LEU A 61 -14.08 -19.75 6.04
CA LEU A 61 -15.18 -18.91 5.61
C LEU A 61 -15.39 -17.69 6.51
N CYS A 62 -15.23 -17.85 7.82
CA CYS A 62 -15.33 -16.75 8.78
C CYS A 62 -14.25 -15.69 8.51
N TYR A 63 -13.00 -16.14 8.33
CA TYR A 63 -11.89 -15.27 7.97
C TYR A 63 -12.14 -14.53 6.67
N MET A 64 -12.54 -15.25 5.61
CA MET A 64 -12.80 -14.66 4.29
C MET A 64 -13.90 -13.60 4.34
N ARG A 65 -14.97 -13.85 5.11
CA ARG A 65 -16.04 -12.87 5.32
C ARG A 65 -15.54 -11.63 6.05
N ALA A 66 -14.70 -11.79 7.08
CA ALA A 66 -14.11 -10.69 7.82
C ALA A 66 -13.18 -9.84 6.95
N GLU A 67 -12.30 -10.48 6.15
CA GLU A 67 -11.40 -9.80 5.24
C GLU A 67 -12.15 -9.00 4.18
N VAL A 68 -13.17 -9.60 3.55
CA VAL A 68 -14.02 -8.91 2.57
C VAL A 68 -14.76 -7.72 3.20
N ALA A 69 -15.28 -7.87 4.43
CA ALA A 69 -15.95 -6.78 5.13
C ALA A 69 -14.99 -5.61 5.41
N TYR A 70 -13.77 -5.91 5.88
CA TYR A 70 -12.73 -4.92 6.13
C TYR A 70 -12.32 -4.16 4.86
N LEU A 71 -12.10 -4.88 3.76
CA LEU A 71 -11.75 -4.27 2.47
C LEU A 71 -12.85 -3.35 1.93
N LYS A 72 -14.12 -3.73 2.12
CA LYS A 72 -15.27 -2.87 1.76
C LYS A 72 -15.28 -1.58 2.58
N GLU A 73 -15.03 -1.66 3.88
CA GLU A 73 -14.97 -0.48 4.74
C GLU A 73 -13.82 0.45 4.34
N LEU A 74 -12.62 -0.10 4.08
CA LEU A 74 -11.49 0.68 3.58
C LEU A 74 -11.82 1.38 2.25
N LYS A 75 -12.46 0.68 1.32
CA LYS A 75 -12.88 1.24 0.04
C LYS A 75 -13.88 2.38 0.24
N ALA A 76 -14.87 2.20 1.12
CA ALA A 76 -15.85 3.23 1.45
C ALA A 76 -15.20 4.47 2.08
N LEU A 77 -14.25 4.29 3.01
CA LEU A 77 -13.49 5.38 3.61
C LEU A 77 -12.66 6.14 2.59
N SER A 78 -11.98 5.43 1.68
CA SER A 78 -11.20 6.04 0.60
C SER A 78 -12.09 6.86 -0.34
N GLN A 79 -13.22 6.32 -0.77
CA GLN A 79 -14.20 7.04 -1.60
C GLN A 79 -14.68 8.33 -0.91
N LYS A 80 -15.10 8.26 0.36
CA LYS A 80 -15.51 9.44 1.14
C LYS A 80 -14.43 10.50 1.24
N ARG A 81 -13.15 10.12 1.34
CA ARG A 81 -12.02 11.08 1.35
C ARG A 81 -11.89 11.78 -0.01
N THR A 82 -11.88 11.01 -1.10
CA THR A 82 -11.78 11.59 -2.45
C THR A 82 -12.94 12.53 -2.78
N GLU A 83 -14.16 12.22 -2.34
CA GLU A 83 -15.32 13.11 -2.49
C GLU A 83 -15.17 14.40 -1.67
N LYS A 84 -14.71 14.30 -0.41
CA LYS A 84 -14.45 15.47 0.43
C LYS A 84 -13.36 16.38 -0.14
N ASP A 85 -12.30 15.81 -0.71
CA ASP A 85 -11.22 16.58 -1.30
C ASP A 85 -11.65 17.27 -2.61
N LYS A 86 -12.52 16.62 -3.41
CA LYS A 86 -13.17 17.27 -4.57
C LYS A 86 -14.17 18.36 -4.17
N ALA A 87 -14.80 18.25 -3.00
CA ALA A 87 -15.78 19.21 -2.50
C ALA A 87 -15.17 20.45 -1.83
N LYS A 88 -13.85 20.49 -1.59
CA LYS A 88 -13.15 21.71 -1.17
C LYS A 88 -12.68 22.46 -2.42
N PRO A 89 -13.42 23.46 -2.92
CA PRO A 89 -12.91 24.30 -3.99
C PRO A 89 -11.64 25.00 -3.51
N SER A 90 -10.58 24.88 -4.31
CA SER A 90 -9.36 25.66 -4.18
C SER A 90 -9.73 27.15 -4.18
N LYS A 91 -9.63 27.80 -3.01
CA LYS A 91 -9.71 29.26 -2.95
C LYS A 91 -8.39 29.79 -3.48
N HIS A 92 -8.45 30.34 -4.70
CA HIS A 92 -7.40 31.11 -5.33
C HIS A 92 -7.25 32.49 -4.68
#